data_AF-B8A3H7-F1
#
_entry.id   AF-B8A3H7-F1
#
_cell.length_a   1.000
_cell.length_b   1.000
_cell.length_c   1.000
_cell.angle_alpha   90.00
_cell.angle_beta   90.00
_cell.angle_gamma   90.00
#
_symmetry.space_group_name_H-M   'P 1'
#
loop_
_entity.id
_entity.type
_entity.pdbx_description
1 polymer ?
#
loop_
_entity_poly.entity_id
_entity_poly.type
_entity_poly.pdbx_seq_one_letter_code
_entity_poly.pdbx_strand_id
1 'polypeptide(L)'
;MASPAAVLVSNGGISPHAPPSAAAFLVSTPGAYTTAPGTLLWWTRHLRRLAESATLLARSRPNLLGLPLPRSRALDLDLLSIHSLVNPSVRVAIREMRTRLPMTKDEDLALTALVRGADPISGGGGAGLDVFVHVGTYSPPIFGESGARLAAAGRGRDAAAAKYASWARWVLYSTDPEEFGKDEASWGH
;
A
#
# COMPACT_ATOMS: atom_id res chain seq x y z
N MET A 1 -0.44 -24.95 6.39
CA MET A 1 0.64 -24.29 5.63
C MET A 1 1.28 -23.27 6.55
N ALA A 2 2.59 -23.31 6.76
CA ALA A 2 3.28 -22.29 7.56
C ALA A 2 3.07 -20.93 6.89
N SER A 3 2.68 -19.91 7.66
CA SER A 3 2.57 -18.56 7.12
C SER A 3 3.96 -18.15 6.59
N PRO A 4 4.08 -17.69 5.33
CA PRO A 4 5.36 -17.26 4.80
C PRO A 4 5.97 -16.21 5.71
N ALA A 5 7.27 -16.31 5.98
CA ALA A 5 7.95 -15.34 6.83
C ALA A 5 7.79 -13.94 6.22
N ALA A 6 7.54 -12.97 7.09
CA ALA A 6 7.43 -11.58 6.73
C ALA A 6 7.97 -10.69 7.87
N VAL A 7 8.13 -9.42 7.56
CA VAL A 7 8.57 -8.35 8.46
C VAL A 7 7.65 -7.16 8.24
N LEU A 8 7.24 -6.50 9.33
CA LEU A 8 6.56 -5.21 9.29
C LEU A 8 7.40 -4.20 10.08
N VAL A 9 7.72 -3.07 9.46
CA VAL A 9 8.41 -1.94 10.08
C VAL A 9 7.49 -0.73 10.06
N SER A 10 7.35 -0.05 11.19
CA SER A 10 6.57 1.17 11.36
C SER A 10 7.50 2.30 11.82
N ASN A 11 7.58 3.39 11.07
CA ASN A 11 8.42 4.56 11.40
C ASN A 11 9.87 4.18 11.82
N GLY A 12 10.47 3.21 11.13
CA GLY A 12 11.81 2.70 11.41
C GLY A 12 11.90 1.63 12.52
N GLY A 13 10.84 1.41 13.29
CA GLY A 13 10.77 0.36 14.31
C GLY A 13 10.20 -0.96 13.78
N ILE A 14 10.84 -2.09 14.10
CA ILE A 14 10.33 -3.42 13.74
C ILE A 14 9.11 -3.72 14.62
N SER A 15 8.01 -4.18 14.01
CA SER A 15 6.82 -4.59 14.76
C SER A 15 7.12 -5.82 15.62
N PRO A 16 6.75 -5.81 16.91
CA PRO A 16 6.98 -6.95 17.81
C PRO A 16 5.99 -8.10 17.54
N HIS A 17 4.90 -7.85 16.82
CA HIS A 17 3.88 -8.84 16.52
C HIS A 17 4.15 -9.57 15.21
N ALA A 18 3.59 -10.77 15.08
CA ALA A 18 3.63 -11.52 13.83
C ALA A 18 3.00 -10.68 12.71
N PRO A 19 3.74 -10.37 11.63
CA PRO A 19 3.23 -9.52 10.58
C PRO A 19 2.11 -10.23 9.80
N PRO A 20 1.03 -9.51 9.44
CA PRO A 20 -0.02 -10.06 8.58
C PRO A 20 0.51 -10.33 7.15
N SER A 21 -0.28 -11.03 6.34
CA SER A 21 -0.03 -11.10 4.91
C SER A 21 -0.07 -9.70 4.29
N ALA A 22 0.60 -9.48 3.15
CA ALA A 22 0.57 -8.19 2.46
C ALA A 22 -0.86 -7.73 2.11
N ALA A 23 -1.73 -8.68 1.75
CA ALA A 23 -3.14 -8.40 1.48
C ALA A 23 -3.89 -7.97 2.74
N ALA A 24 -3.76 -8.72 3.85
CA ALA A 24 -4.41 -8.38 5.11
C ALA A 24 -3.90 -7.02 5.65
N PHE A 25 -2.60 -6.75 5.52
CA PHE A 25 -1.98 -5.46 5.84
C PHE A 25 -2.63 -4.29 5.08
N LEU A 26 -2.79 -4.42 3.76
CA LEU A 26 -3.41 -3.37 2.93
C LEU A 26 -4.91 -3.21 3.20
N VAL A 27 -5.61 -4.29 3.58
CA VAL A 27 -7.02 -4.22 3.96
C VAL A 27 -7.20 -3.50 5.31
N SER A 28 -6.31 -3.76 6.28
CA SER A 28 -6.42 -3.21 7.63
C SER A 28 -5.85 -1.80 7.77
N THR A 29 -5.00 -1.36 6.84
CA THR A 29 -4.23 -0.13 6.98
C THR A 29 -4.54 0.85 5.85
N PRO A 30 -5.36 1.90 6.08
CA PRO A 30 -5.60 2.92 5.06
C PRO A 30 -4.31 3.70 4.76
N GLY A 31 -4.18 4.20 3.53
CA GLY A 31 -3.02 4.95 3.08
C GLY A 31 -2.72 4.78 1.59
N ALA A 32 -1.77 5.58 1.10
CA ALA A 32 -1.17 5.41 -0.22
C ALA A 32 -0.07 4.36 -0.14
N TYR A 33 0.07 3.50 -1.15
CA TYR A 33 1.08 2.45 -1.12
C TYR A 33 1.75 2.19 -2.47
N THR A 34 2.94 1.59 -2.42
CA THR A 34 3.64 1.04 -3.58
C THR A 34 4.19 -0.33 -3.23
N THR A 35 4.32 -1.19 -4.24
CA THR A 35 4.87 -2.54 -4.10
C THR A 35 5.98 -2.71 -5.12
N ALA A 36 7.13 -3.22 -4.69
CA ALA A 36 8.32 -3.42 -5.50
C ALA A 36 8.96 -4.78 -5.14
N PRO A 37 9.77 -5.37 -6.03
CA PRO A 37 10.62 -6.50 -5.65
C PRO A 37 11.63 -6.08 -4.58
N GLY A 38 12.07 -7.03 -3.75
CA GLY A 38 13.06 -6.77 -2.69
C GLY A 38 14.42 -6.32 -3.20
N THR A 39 14.73 -6.57 -4.48
CA THR A 39 15.89 -6.01 -5.19
C THR A 39 15.84 -4.49 -5.35
N LEU A 40 14.70 -3.87 -5.04
CA LEU A 40 14.46 -2.44 -5.21
C LEU A 40 14.67 -1.96 -6.65
N LEU A 41 14.42 -2.83 -7.63
CA LEU A 41 14.48 -2.47 -9.05
C LEU A 41 13.53 -1.29 -9.33
N TRP A 42 14.07 -0.23 -9.95
CA TRP A 42 13.35 1.02 -10.24
C TRP A 42 12.74 1.70 -9.00
N TRP A 43 13.32 1.53 -7.82
CA TRP A 43 12.77 2.06 -6.56
C TRP A 43 12.42 3.56 -6.60
N THR A 44 13.24 4.39 -7.24
CA THR A 44 12.93 5.82 -7.44
C THR A 44 11.60 6.05 -8.15
N ARG A 45 11.24 5.19 -9.11
CA ARG A 45 9.92 5.22 -9.80
C ARG A 45 8.79 4.82 -8.85
N HIS A 46 9.02 3.82 -8.00
CA HIS A 46 8.05 3.39 -6.99
C HIS A 46 7.79 4.48 -5.95
N LEU A 47 8.84 5.17 -5.49
CA LEU A 47 8.73 6.32 -4.57
C LEU A 47 8.04 7.52 -5.22
N ARG A 48 8.34 7.82 -6.49
CA ARG A 48 7.64 8.89 -7.23
C ARG A 48 6.15 8.62 -7.31
N ARG A 49 5.77 7.40 -7.68
CA ARG A 49 4.34 7.02 -7.74
C ARG A 49 3.67 7.07 -6.37
N LEU A 50 4.40 6.74 -5.30
CA LEU A 50 3.92 6.86 -3.93
C LEU A 50 3.67 8.33 -3.55
N ALA A 51 4.61 9.23 -3.88
CA ALA A 51 4.48 10.66 -3.66
C ALA A 51 3.28 11.26 -4.41
N GLU A 52 3.15 10.95 -5.71
CA GLU A 52 2.01 11.36 -6.53
C GLU A 52 0.69 10.86 -5.94
N SER A 53 0.62 9.59 -5.53
CA SER A 53 -0.58 9.01 -4.91
C SER A 53 -0.93 9.68 -3.58
N ALA A 54 0.05 9.88 -2.71
CA ALA A 54 -0.17 10.50 -1.40
C ALA A 54 -0.59 11.97 -1.53
N THR A 55 0.07 12.75 -2.39
CA THR A 55 -0.29 14.13 -2.69
C THR A 55 -1.71 14.24 -3.27
N LEU A 56 -2.07 13.34 -4.19
CA LEU A 56 -3.41 13.32 -4.77
C LEU A 56 -4.48 12.97 -3.74
N LEU A 57 -4.24 11.99 -2.87
CA LEU A 57 -5.17 11.65 -1.78
C LEU A 57 -5.29 12.79 -0.77
N ALA A 58 -4.17 13.42 -0.38
CA ALA A 58 -4.19 14.55 0.54
C ALA A 58 -5.06 15.71 0.02
N ARG A 59 -5.03 15.96 -1.29
CA ARG A 59 -5.82 17.01 -1.94
C ARG A 59 -7.28 16.63 -2.16
N SER A 60 -7.55 15.41 -2.62
CA SER A 60 -8.89 15.02 -3.11
C SER A 60 -9.72 14.21 -2.10
N ARG A 61 -9.09 13.34 -1.30
CA ARG A 61 -9.73 12.39 -0.39
C ARG A 61 -8.86 12.14 0.85
N PRO A 62 -8.62 13.16 1.70
CA PRO A 62 -7.68 13.09 2.82
C PRO A 62 -8.03 12.00 3.84
N ASN A 63 -9.31 11.66 3.97
CA ASN A 63 -9.79 10.55 4.78
C ASN A 63 -9.24 9.18 4.33
N LEU A 64 -9.01 8.98 3.02
CA LEU A 64 -8.41 7.74 2.50
C LEU A 64 -6.91 7.66 2.78
N LEU A 65 -6.25 8.81 2.97
CA LEU A 65 -4.88 8.88 3.46
C LEU A 65 -4.82 8.74 4.99
N GLY A 66 -5.94 8.77 5.71
CA GLY A 66 -5.97 8.74 7.18
C GLY A 66 -5.71 10.09 7.85
N LEU A 67 -5.87 11.20 7.12
CA LEU A 67 -5.77 12.55 7.69
C LEU A 67 -7.11 13.00 8.30
N PRO A 68 -7.13 13.57 9.52
CA PRO A 68 -8.35 14.12 10.10
C PRO A 68 -8.76 15.43 9.40
N LEU A 69 -10.03 15.55 8.97
CA LEU A 69 -10.60 16.86 8.60
C LEU A 69 -10.62 17.78 9.84
N PRO A 70 -10.37 19.11 9.73
CA PRO A 70 -10.20 19.91 8.51
C PRO A 70 -8.72 20.16 8.17
N ARG A 71 -7.77 19.30 8.60
CA ARG A 71 -6.31 19.48 8.41
C ARG A 71 -5.84 19.25 6.97
N SER A 72 -6.63 19.64 5.99
CA SER A 72 -6.30 19.68 4.56
C SER A 72 -5.32 20.81 4.22
N ARG A 73 -4.38 21.12 5.11
CA ARG A 73 -3.21 21.92 4.72
C ARG A 73 -2.41 20.99 3.80
N ALA A 74 -2.57 21.21 2.50
CA ALA A 74 -2.08 20.35 1.44
C ALA A 74 -0.63 19.94 1.75
N LEU A 75 -0.44 18.70 2.20
CA LEU A 75 0.89 18.12 2.33
C LEU A 75 1.47 18.10 0.92
N ASP A 76 2.46 18.96 0.67
CA ASP A 76 3.20 18.93 -0.58
C ASP A 76 4.29 17.87 -0.45
N LEU A 77 3.89 16.62 -0.72
CA LEU A 77 4.77 15.48 -0.60
C LEU A 77 5.55 15.35 -1.89
N ASP A 78 6.69 16.03 -1.93
CA ASP A 78 7.64 15.87 -3.02
C ASP A 78 8.39 14.52 -2.91
N LEU A 79 9.09 14.15 -3.98
CA LEU A 79 9.85 12.90 -4.05
C LEU A 79 10.93 12.83 -2.95
N LEU A 80 11.57 13.96 -2.62
CA LEU A 80 12.64 14.00 -1.62
C LEU A 80 12.11 13.74 -0.21
N SER A 81 10.95 14.29 0.13
CA SER A 81 10.25 14.07 1.39
C SER A 81 9.84 12.62 1.54
N ILE A 82 9.23 12.04 0.50
CA ILE A 82 8.86 10.62 0.52
C ILE A 82 10.09 9.70 0.57
N HIS A 83 11.17 10.06 -0.11
CA HIS A 83 12.41 9.30 -0.09
C HIS A 83 13.06 9.30 1.31
N SER A 84 13.19 10.47 1.94
CA SER A 84 13.77 10.61 3.28
C SER A 84 12.93 9.91 4.34
N LEU A 85 11.61 9.93 4.17
CA LEU A 85 10.63 9.33 5.07
C LEU A 85 10.59 7.79 4.95
N VAL A 86 10.55 7.23 3.75
CA VAL A 86 10.32 5.79 3.52
C VAL A 86 11.61 4.96 3.62
N ASN A 87 12.72 5.47 3.10
CA ASN A 87 13.93 4.67 2.96
C ASN A 87 14.56 4.17 4.27
N PRO A 88 14.54 4.92 5.39
CA PRO A 88 14.99 4.38 6.67
C PRO A 88 14.26 3.09 7.05
N SER A 89 12.92 3.08 6.96
CA SER A 89 12.10 1.90 7.25
C SER A 89 12.37 0.75 6.28
N VAL A 90 12.59 1.05 5.00
CA VAL A 90 12.95 0.03 3.98
C VAL A 90 14.27 -0.66 4.31
N ARG A 91 15.30 0.11 4.69
CA ARG A 91 16.61 -0.46 5.07
C ARG A 91 16.49 -1.38 6.27
N VAL A 92 15.70 -0.99 7.29
CA VAL A 92 15.44 -1.82 8.47
C VAL A 92 14.71 -3.10 8.06
N ALA A 93 13.66 -2.99 7.25
CA ALA A 93 12.83 -4.13 6.86
C ALA A 93 13.62 -5.18 6.03
N ILE A 94 14.43 -4.73 5.07
CA ILE A 94 15.27 -5.64 4.25
C ILE A 94 16.34 -6.29 5.12
N ARG A 95 17.00 -5.53 6.00
CA ARG A 95 18.02 -6.09 6.91
C ARG A 95 17.42 -7.16 7.80
N GLU A 96 16.26 -6.89 8.39
CA GLU A 96 15.53 -7.84 9.26
C GLU A 96 15.00 -9.05 8.47
N MET A 97 14.61 -8.88 7.21
CA MET A 97 14.20 -10.01 6.39
C MET A 97 15.37 -10.95 6.10
N ARG A 98 16.56 -10.39 5.83
CA ARG A 98 17.79 -11.17 5.61
C ARG A 98 18.28 -11.89 6.87
N THR A 99 18.02 -11.37 8.07
CA THR A 99 18.34 -12.09 9.32
C THR A 99 17.40 -13.27 9.52
N ARG A 100 16.11 -13.15 9.16
CA ARG A 100 15.11 -14.23 9.27
C ARG A 100 15.27 -15.30 8.19
N LEU A 101 15.65 -14.90 6.98
CA LEU A 101 15.77 -15.76 5.80
C LEU A 101 17.10 -15.52 5.08
N PRO A 102 18.23 -15.99 5.63
CA PRO A 102 19.56 -15.69 5.08
C PRO A 102 19.83 -16.32 3.71
N MET A 103 19.09 -17.37 3.34
CA MET A 103 19.25 -18.07 2.05
C MET A 103 18.28 -17.57 0.98
N THR A 104 17.35 -16.68 1.32
CA THR A 104 16.38 -16.12 0.38
C THR A 104 17.01 -14.99 -0.41
N LYS A 105 16.82 -15.00 -1.73
CA LYS A 105 17.30 -13.94 -2.58
C LYS A 105 16.34 -12.75 -2.54
N ASP A 106 16.86 -11.55 -2.72
CA ASP A 106 16.03 -10.34 -2.76
C ASP A 106 14.98 -10.34 -3.89
N GLU A 107 15.21 -11.13 -4.95
CA GLU A 107 14.26 -11.34 -6.07
C GLU A 107 13.01 -12.13 -5.65
N ASP A 108 13.14 -12.96 -4.62
CA ASP A 108 12.06 -13.76 -4.04
C ASP A 108 11.32 -13.00 -2.94
N LEU A 109 11.57 -11.71 -2.79
CA LEU A 109 10.92 -10.85 -1.80
C LEU A 109 10.02 -9.82 -2.49
N ALA A 110 8.89 -9.53 -1.87
CA ALA A 110 8.06 -8.39 -2.20
C ALA A 110 8.09 -7.39 -1.04
N LEU A 111 8.37 -6.13 -1.38
CA LEU A 111 8.32 -5.01 -0.48
C LEU A 111 7.07 -4.17 -0.77
N THR A 112 6.26 -3.92 0.25
CA THR A 112 5.15 -2.98 0.19
C THR A 112 5.40 -1.83 1.17
N ALA A 113 5.58 -0.63 0.63
CA ALA A 113 5.68 0.59 1.43
C ALA A 113 4.34 1.33 1.37
N LEU A 114 3.86 1.77 2.53
CA LEU A 114 2.61 2.50 2.72
C LEU A 114 2.87 3.75 3.55
N VAL A 115 2.26 4.87 3.16
CA VAL A 115 2.22 6.11 3.92
C VAL A 115 0.79 6.49 4.24
N ARG A 116 0.57 6.99 5.45
CA ARG A 116 -0.73 7.51 5.90
C ARG A 116 -0.54 8.72 6.80
N GLY A 117 -1.60 9.50 6.98
CA GLY A 117 -1.68 10.56 7.98
C GLY A 117 -1.32 10.02 9.35
N ALA A 118 -0.43 10.73 10.03
CA ALA A 118 -0.06 10.40 11.40
C ALA A 118 -1.24 10.61 12.35
N ASP A 119 -1.36 9.70 13.33
CA ASP A 119 -2.25 9.94 14.46
C ASP A 119 -1.69 11.11 15.30
N PRO A 120 -2.46 12.18 15.57
CA PRO A 120 -2.03 13.27 16.44
C PRO A 120 -1.63 12.81 17.86
N ILE A 121 -2.07 11.62 18.30
CA ILE A 121 -1.78 11.07 19.64
C ILE A 121 -0.47 10.26 19.64
N SER A 122 -0.14 9.58 18.54
CA SER A 122 0.97 8.61 18.51
C SER A 122 2.33 9.22 18.16
N GLY A 123 2.41 10.53 17.91
CA GLY A 123 3.64 11.20 17.50
C GLY A 123 4.02 10.77 16.09
N GLY A 124 3.57 11.54 15.10
CA GLY A 124 3.77 11.20 13.69
C GLY A 124 5.24 11.10 13.27
N GLY A 125 5.49 10.31 12.23
CA GLY A 125 6.74 10.40 11.48
C GLY A 125 6.96 11.78 10.85
N GLY A 126 8.14 11.95 10.22
CA GLY A 126 8.51 13.19 9.54
C GLY A 126 7.42 13.65 8.56
N ALA A 127 7.14 14.96 8.55
CA ALA A 127 6.08 15.60 7.74
C ALA A 127 4.62 15.26 8.13
N GLY A 128 4.36 14.70 9.32
CA GLY A 128 2.98 14.42 9.77
C GLY A 128 2.39 13.17 9.13
N LEU A 129 3.26 12.25 8.69
CA LEU A 129 2.89 10.98 8.09
C LEU A 129 3.53 9.82 8.86
N ASP A 130 2.80 8.72 8.96
CA ASP A 130 3.34 7.43 9.37
C ASP A 130 3.71 6.58 8.16
N VAL A 131 4.79 5.83 8.31
CA VAL A 131 5.36 4.92 7.32
C VAL A 131 5.25 3.50 7.80
N PHE A 132 4.76 2.65 6.93
CA PHE A 132 4.72 1.22 7.14
C PHE A 132 5.43 0.52 5.97
N VAL A 133 6.34 -0.39 6.27
CA VAL A 133 7.02 -1.23 5.28
C VAL A 133 6.80 -2.68 5.64
N HIS A 134 6.09 -3.38 4.78
CA HIS A 134 5.93 -4.82 4.81
C HIS A 134 6.92 -5.46 3.83
N VAL A 135 7.66 -6.47 4.27
CA VAL A 135 8.49 -7.32 3.41
C VAL A 135 8.09 -8.75 3.65
N GLY A 136 7.71 -9.46 2.60
CA GLY A 136 7.37 -10.87 2.65
C GLY A 136 8.02 -11.62 1.49
N THR A 137 8.04 -12.95 1.58
CA THR A 137 8.40 -13.77 0.42
C THR A 137 7.36 -13.59 -0.68
N TYR A 138 7.83 -13.47 -1.92
CA TYR A 138 7.03 -13.38 -3.11
C TYR A 138 7.18 -14.70 -3.87
N SER A 139 6.09 -15.45 -3.94
CA SER A 139 5.98 -16.54 -4.90
C SER A 139 5.14 -16.00 -6.06
N PRO A 140 5.73 -15.77 -7.25
CA PRO A 140 4.95 -15.34 -8.40
C PRO A 140 3.86 -16.39 -8.66
N PRO A 141 2.58 -15.98 -8.78
CA PRO A 141 1.56 -16.92 -9.20
C PRO A 141 1.97 -17.48 -10.57
N ILE A 142 2.00 -18.82 -10.67
CA ILE A 142 2.15 -19.48 -11.97
C ILE A 142 0.85 -19.20 -12.72
N PHE A 143 0.88 -18.18 -13.58
CA PHE A 143 -0.23 -17.95 -14.49
C PHE A 143 -0.27 -19.16 -15.45
N GLY A 144 -1.31 -19.99 -15.35
CA GLY A 144 -1.59 -21.02 -16.35
C GLY A 144 -1.92 -20.39 -17.71
N GLU A 145 -2.18 -21.21 -18.73
CA GLU A 145 -2.53 -20.73 -20.09
C GLU A 145 -3.73 -19.78 -20.12
N SER A 146 -4.60 -19.84 -19.11
CA SER A 146 -5.64 -18.83 -18.89
C SER A 146 -5.06 -17.63 -18.13
N GLY A 147 -4.50 -16.69 -18.88
CA GLY A 147 -3.93 -15.44 -18.36
C GLY A 147 -4.88 -14.61 -17.48
N ALA A 148 -4.30 -13.67 -16.74
CA ALA A 148 -5.00 -12.80 -15.79
C ALA A 148 -6.18 -12.06 -16.43
N ARG A 149 -7.38 -12.20 -15.86
CA ARG A 149 -8.57 -11.41 -16.26
C ARG A 149 -8.51 -10.05 -15.57
N LEU A 150 -8.12 -9.02 -16.32
CA LEU A 150 -8.11 -7.63 -15.87
C LEU A 150 -9.49 -7.01 -16.06
N ALA A 151 -10.15 -6.62 -14.97
CA ALA A 151 -11.30 -5.72 -15.03
C ALA A 151 -10.79 -4.26 -15.02
N ALA A 152 -11.02 -3.54 -16.11
CA ALA A 152 -10.74 -2.11 -16.20
C ALA A 152 -11.96 -1.33 -15.69
N ALA A 153 -11.87 -0.75 -14.50
CA ALA A 153 -12.91 0.13 -13.98
C ALA A 153 -12.83 1.52 -14.65
N GLY A 154 -13.98 2.01 -15.13
CA GLY A 154 -14.14 3.29 -15.81
C GLY A 154 -14.33 4.51 -14.89
N ARG A 155 -13.90 5.65 -15.42
CA ARG A 155 -14.12 7.08 -15.08
C ARG A 155 -14.44 7.48 -13.62
N GLY A 156 -13.37 7.78 -12.88
CA GLY A 156 -13.34 8.69 -11.74
C GLY A 156 -11.98 9.39 -11.70
N ARG A 157 -11.85 10.48 -12.45
CA ARG A 157 -10.57 11.17 -12.68
C ARG A 157 -10.04 11.69 -11.34
N ASP A 158 -8.74 11.51 -11.14
CA ASP A 158 -7.94 11.72 -9.92
C ASP A 158 -7.83 10.52 -8.98
N ALA A 159 -8.89 10.03 -8.31
CA ALA A 159 -8.73 8.90 -7.36
C ALA A 159 -8.40 7.55 -8.01
N ALA A 160 -8.80 7.33 -9.26
CA ALA A 160 -8.42 6.12 -10.01
C ALA A 160 -6.93 6.11 -10.42
N ALA A 161 -6.21 7.24 -10.31
CA ALA A 161 -4.77 7.33 -10.58
C ALA A 161 -3.91 7.03 -9.34
N ALA A 162 -4.47 7.13 -8.13
CA ALA A 162 -3.76 6.82 -6.89
C ALA A 162 -3.80 5.33 -6.58
N LYS A 163 -2.67 4.76 -6.15
CA LYS A 163 -2.61 3.41 -5.59
C LYS A 163 -2.84 3.49 -4.07
N TYR A 164 -4.05 3.16 -3.60
CA TYR A 164 -4.44 3.29 -2.19
C TYR A 164 -5.08 2.02 -1.63
N ALA A 165 -4.88 1.78 -0.33
CA ALA A 165 -5.13 0.47 0.29
C ALA A 165 -6.61 0.04 0.25
N SER A 166 -7.54 0.99 0.36
CA SER A 166 -8.99 0.71 0.30
C SER A 166 -9.47 0.18 -1.06
N TRP A 167 -8.69 0.32 -2.14
CA TRP A 167 -8.99 -0.31 -3.44
C TRP A 167 -8.84 -1.84 -3.39
N ALA A 168 -7.98 -2.37 -2.50
CA ALA A 168 -7.81 -3.82 -2.33
C ALA A 168 -9.08 -4.53 -1.81
N ARG A 169 -9.95 -3.81 -1.08
CA ARG A 169 -11.25 -4.34 -0.65
C ARG A 169 -12.16 -4.63 -1.84
N TRP A 170 -12.23 -3.74 -2.82
CA TRP A 170 -13.09 -3.92 -4.00
C TRP A 170 -12.72 -5.15 -4.83
N VAL A 171 -11.43 -5.48 -4.94
CA VAL A 171 -10.95 -6.68 -5.65
C VAL A 171 -11.35 -7.98 -4.94
N LEU A 172 -11.47 -7.96 -3.61
CA LEU A 172 -11.90 -9.11 -2.81
C LEU A 172 -13.43 -9.29 -2.75
N TYR A 173 -14.21 -8.23 -2.99
CA TYR A 173 -15.67 -8.30 -3.06
C TYR A 173 -16.21 -8.45 -4.50
N SER A 174 -15.40 -8.14 -5.53
CA SER A 174 -15.77 -8.35 -6.93
C SER A 174 -15.70 -9.82 -7.40
N THR A 175 -15.42 -10.75 -6.48
CA THR A 175 -15.47 -12.20 -6.74
C THR A 175 -16.84 -12.83 -6.49
N ASP A 176 -17.84 -12.06 -6.07
CA ASP A 176 -19.24 -12.51 -6.00
C ASP A 176 -20.03 -11.99 -7.23
N PRO A 177 -20.44 -12.86 -8.17
CA PRO A 177 -21.11 -12.46 -9.41
C PRO A 177 -22.62 -12.16 -9.26
N GLU A 178 -23.17 -12.16 -8.04
CA GLU A 178 -24.63 -12.14 -7.83
C GLU A 178 -25.26 -10.75 -7.62
N GLU A 179 -24.49 -9.65 -7.54
CA GLU A 179 -25.05 -8.34 -7.16
C GLU A 179 -25.01 -7.26 -8.26
N PHE A 180 -25.00 -7.65 -9.54
CA PHE A 180 -25.05 -6.70 -10.67
C PHE A 180 -26.37 -6.72 -11.45
N GLY A 181 -27.50 -7.00 -10.77
CA GLY A 181 -28.75 -7.27 -11.49
C GLY A 181 -30.07 -6.89 -10.81
N LYS A 182 -30.14 -5.93 -9.88
CA LYS A 182 -31.45 -5.56 -9.28
C LYS A 182 -31.81 -4.08 -9.13
N ASP A 183 -30.91 -3.10 -9.32
CA ASP A 183 -31.23 -1.71 -8.97
C ASP A 183 -31.42 -0.75 -10.15
N GLU A 184 -31.79 -1.24 -11.35
CA GLU A 184 -32.06 -0.40 -12.52
C GLU A 184 -33.49 -0.55 -13.10
N ALA A 185 -34.50 -0.66 -12.22
CA ALA A 185 -35.90 -0.64 -12.64
C ALA A 185 -36.82 0.06 -11.61
N SER A 186 -36.68 1.37 -11.47
CA SER A 186 -37.79 2.26 -11.06
C SER A 186 -37.28 3.69 -11.00
N TRP A 187 -37.46 4.47 -12.06
CA TRP A 187 -37.89 5.89 -12.02
C TRP A 187 -38.30 6.27 -13.45
N GLY A 188 -39.56 6.00 -13.79
CA GLY A 188 -40.23 6.56 -14.94
C GLY A 188 -41.49 7.27 -14.47
N HIS A 189 -41.43 8.60 -14.43
CA HIS A 189 -42.58 9.51 -14.43
C HIS A 189 -42.32 10.57 -15.49
#